data_AF-E7S8X3-F1
#
_entry.id   AF-E7S8X3-F1
#
_cell.length_a   1.000
_cell.length_b   1.000
_cell.length_c   1.000
_cell.angle_alpha   90.00
_cell.angle_beta   90.00
_cell.angle_gamma   90.00
#
_symmetry.space_group_name_H-M   'P 1'
#
loop_
_entity.id
_entity.type
_entity.pdbx_description
1 polymer ?
#
loop_
_entity_poly.entity_id
_entity_poly.type
_entity_poly.pdbx_seq_one_letter_code
_entity_poly.pdbx_strand_id
1 'polypeptide(L)'
;MKVITVVLLFASPLILFVIAKDIHHNLFAEYFYDSILVKAVSLGTFLTVLTFDLNTDKNRWIINLSNQTMGVFVIHTYIMKVWEKLVGFSFAGAHFLFAIFTLSISFIVVGILLKIPYFNRIVKL
;
A
#
# COMPACT_ATOMS: atom_id res chain seq x y z
N MET A 1 11.24 32.36 -3.72
CA MET A 1 11.34 31.03 -4.37
C MET A 1 10.77 29.91 -3.50
N LYS A 2 11.26 29.67 -2.27
CA LYS A 2 10.79 28.56 -1.40
C LYS A 2 9.27 28.51 -1.20
N VAL A 3 8.62 29.65 -0.90
CA VAL A 3 7.16 29.71 -0.68
C VAL A 3 6.37 29.37 -1.94
N ILE A 4 6.78 29.90 -3.09
CA ILE A 4 6.12 29.67 -4.39
C ILE A 4 6.22 28.18 -4.77
N THR A 5 7.38 27.55 -4.54
CA THR A 5 7.57 26.12 -4.78
C THR A 5 6.69 25.25 -3.89
N VAL A 6 6.53 25.61 -2.61
CA VAL A 6 5.64 24.89 -1.68
C VAL A 6 4.19 25.04 -2.11
N VAL A 7 3.75 26.24 -2.49
CA VAL A 7 2.39 26.47 -2.98
C VAL A 7 2.13 25.67 -4.27
N LEU A 8 3.07 25.68 -5.23
CA LEU A 8 2.97 24.88 -6.45
C LEU A 8 2.93 23.37 -6.18
N LEU A 9 3.68 22.88 -5.19
CA LEU A 9 3.67 21.46 -4.80
C LEU A 9 2.27 21.01 -4.35
N PHE A 10 1.55 21.84 -3.60
CA PHE A 10 0.19 21.52 -3.13
C PHE A 10 -0.90 21.85 -4.16
N ALA A 11 -0.65 22.81 -5.05
CA ALA A 11 -1.56 23.14 -6.15
C ALA A 11 -1.42 22.20 -7.36
N SER A 12 -0.31 21.46 -7.48
CA SER A 12 -0.03 20.56 -8.61
C SER A 12 -1.14 19.53 -8.87
N PRO A 13 -1.81 18.94 -7.86
CA PRO A 13 -2.92 18.03 -8.11
C PRO A 13 -4.09 18.75 -8.79
N LEU A 14 -4.47 19.95 -8.33
CA LEU A 14 -5.57 20.70 -8.96
C LEU A 14 -5.27 21.03 -10.43
N ILE A 15 -4.02 21.36 -10.75
CA ILE A 15 -3.58 21.60 -12.12
C ILE A 15 -3.68 20.30 -12.96
N LEU A 16 -3.22 19.17 -12.42
CA LEU A 16 -3.32 17.86 -13.08
C LEU A 16 -4.77 17.41 -13.28
N PHE A 17 -5.67 17.72 -12.34
CA PHE A 17 -7.10 17.43 -12.45
C PHE A 17 -7.74 18.18 -13.62
N VAL A 18 -7.46 19.48 -13.74
CA VAL A 18 -7.98 20.32 -14.84
C VAL A 18 -7.49 19.79 -16.19
N ILE A 19 -6.20 19.44 -16.30
CA ILE A 19 -5.63 18.84 -17.51
C ILE A 19 -6.30 17.50 -17.85
N ALA A 20 -6.46 16.61 -16.86
CA ALA A 20 -7.10 15.31 -17.05
C ALA A 20 -8.56 15.41 -17.53
N LYS A 21 -9.32 16.34 -16.93
CA LYS A 21 -10.73 16.57 -17.24
C LYS A 21 -10.92 17.24 -18.61
N ASP A 22 -10.19 18.32 -18.87
CA ASP A 22 -10.48 19.21 -19.99
C ASP A 22 -9.70 18.84 -21.26
N ILE A 23 -8.51 18.24 -21.14
CA ILE A 23 -7.68 17.84 -22.29
C ILE A 23 -7.83 16.35 -22.58
N HIS A 24 -7.74 15.50 -21.55
CA HIS A 24 -7.76 14.05 -21.74
C HIS A 24 -9.17 13.45 -21.67
N HIS A 25 -10.20 14.24 -21.33
CA HIS A 25 -11.60 13.80 -21.13
C HIS A 25 -11.73 12.54 -20.27
N ASN A 26 -10.75 12.30 -19.38
CA ASN A 26 -10.68 11.10 -18.58
C ASN A 26 -10.41 11.52 -17.14
N LEU A 27 -11.49 11.53 -16.34
CA LEU A 27 -11.42 11.83 -14.92
C LEU A 27 -10.57 10.81 -14.16
N PHE A 28 -10.40 9.59 -14.70
CA PHE A 28 -9.60 8.51 -14.14
C PHE A 28 -8.15 8.50 -14.66
N ALA A 29 -7.61 9.66 -15.07
CA ALA A 29 -6.21 9.74 -15.47
C ALA A 29 -5.31 9.29 -14.30
N GLU A 30 -4.68 8.14 -14.49
CA GLU A 30 -3.88 7.41 -13.50
C GLU A 30 -2.86 8.32 -12.79
N TYR A 31 -2.22 9.21 -13.55
CA TYR A 31 -1.22 10.18 -13.06
C TYR A 31 -1.74 11.15 -11.99
N PHE A 32 -3.02 11.53 -12.02
CA PHE A 32 -3.60 12.45 -11.03
C PHE A 32 -3.78 11.76 -9.68
N TYR A 33 -4.36 10.56 -9.67
CA TYR A 33 -4.56 9.77 -8.46
C TYR A 33 -3.24 9.32 -7.86
N ASP A 34 -2.29 8.92 -8.71
CA ASP A 34 -0.96 8.51 -8.27
C ASP A 34 -0.23 9.69 -7.60
N SER A 35 -0.30 10.91 -8.17
CA SER A 35 0.30 12.10 -7.55
C SER A 35 -0.28 12.45 -6.18
N ILE A 36 -1.61 12.36 -6.01
CA ILE A 36 -2.28 12.62 -4.72
C ILE A 36 -1.92 11.53 -3.71
N LEU A 37 -2.00 10.26 -4.12
CA LEU A 37 -1.74 9.12 -3.25
C LEU A 37 -0.28 9.14 -2.78
N VAL A 38 0.67 9.37 -3.68
CA VAL A 38 2.10 9.48 -3.33
C VAL A 38 2.35 10.63 -2.36
N LYS A 39 1.74 11.80 -2.55
CA LYS A 39 1.88 12.93 -1.61
C LYS A 39 1.25 12.62 -0.26
N ALA A 40 0.05 12.02 -0.24
CA ALA A 40 -0.64 11.66 1.00
C ALA A 40 0.13 10.58 1.79
N VAL A 41 0.62 9.54 1.11
CA VAL A 41 1.39 8.45 1.73
C VAL A 41 2.76 8.93 2.19
N SER A 42 3.45 9.78 1.42
CA SER A 42 4.76 10.33 1.84
C SER A 42 4.65 11.29 3.02
N LEU A 43 3.67 12.19 3.03
CA LEU A 43 3.42 13.06 4.19
C LEU A 43 2.97 12.26 5.40
N GLY A 44 2.06 11.30 5.22
CA GLY A 44 1.60 10.42 6.29
C GLY A 44 2.74 9.63 6.90
N THR A 45 3.56 8.97 6.09
CA THR A 45 4.73 8.21 6.56
C THR A 45 5.73 9.12 7.27
N PHE A 46 6.06 10.28 6.70
CA PHE A 46 6.95 11.25 7.33
C PHE A 46 6.46 11.72 8.71
N LEU A 47 5.19 12.11 8.83
CA LEU A 47 4.59 12.54 10.09
C LEU A 47 4.51 11.42 11.12
N THR A 48 4.16 10.19 10.68
CA THR A 48 4.15 9.03 11.57
C THR A 48 5.54 8.71 12.11
N VAL A 49 6.59 8.79 11.30
CA VAL A 49 7.98 8.60 11.74
C VAL A 49 8.41 9.69 12.73
N LEU A 50 8.07 10.96 12.47
CA LEU A 50 8.38 12.06 13.38
C LEU A 50 7.71 11.95 14.74
N THR A 51 6.51 11.37 14.79
CA THR A 51 5.72 11.24 16.02
C THR A 51 6.00 9.92 16.74
N PHE A 52 6.65 8.95 16.07
CA PHE A 52 6.94 7.65 16.65
C PHE A 52 8.12 7.75 17.61
N ASP A 53 7.82 7.70 18.90
CA ASP A 53 8.85 7.45 19.91
C ASP A 53 9.32 5.99 19.78
N LEU A 54 10.57 5.80 19.36
CA LEU A 54 11.21 4.51 19.09
C LEU A 54 11.61 3.80 20.40
N ASN A 55 10.65 3.67 21.32
CA ASN A 55 10.85 2.90 22.53
C ASN A 55 11.07 1.41 22.17
N THR A 56 11.95 0.72 22.89
CA THR A 56 12.50 -0.61 22.55
C THR A 56 11.43 -1.68 22.31
N ASP A 57 10.28 -1.60 22.96
CA ASP A 57 9.16 -2.53 22.76
C ASP A 57 8.40 -2.30 21.44
N LYS A 58 8.27 -1.05 20.98
CA LYS A 58 7.64 -0.72 19.69
C LYS A 58 8.51 -1.16 18.51
N ASN A 59 9.83 -1.17 18.68
CA ASN A 59 10.75 -1.66 17.65
C ASN A 59 10.50 -3.14 17.32
N ARG A 60 10.16 -3.97 18.31
CA ARG A 60 9.85 -5.39 18.08
C ARG A 60 8.60 -5.59 17.22
N TRP A 61 7.58 -4.73 17.39
CA TRP A 61 6.37 -4.78 16.57
C TRP A 61 6.64 -4.35 15.14
N ILE A 62 7.47 -3.32 14.94
CA ILE A 62 7.90 -2.86 13.60
C ILE A 62 8.68 -3.97 12.88
N ILE A 63 9.62 -4.63 13.57
CA ILE A 63 10.39 -5.75 13.01
C ILE A 63 9.47 -6.92 12.64
N ASN A 64 8.49 -7.25 13.49
CA ASN A 64 7.53 -8.31 13.20
C ASN A 64 6.63 -7.97 12.01
N LEU A 65 6.15 -6.71 11.92
CA LEU A 65 5.36 -6.22 10.80
C LEU A 65 6.18 -6.26 9.50
N SER A 66 7.42 -5.80 9.54
CA SER A 66 8.36 -5.82 8.41
C SER A 66 8.57 -7.25 7.89
N ASN A 67 8.86 -8.20 8.78
CA ASN A 67 9.01 -9.61 8.40
C ASN A 67 7.71 -10.16 7.77
N GLN A 68 6.54 -9.79 8.28
CA GLN A 68 5.26 -10.22 7.71
C GLN A 68 5.01 -9.64 6.31
N THR A 69 5.41 -8.40 6.02
CA THR A 69 5.15 -7.78 4.71
C THR A 69 5.78 -8.56 3.55
N MET A 70 6.99 -9.11 3.72
CA MET A 70 7.63 -9.93 2.69
C MET A 70 6.88 -11.25 2.45
N GLY A 71 6.44 -11.91 3.52
CA GLY A 71 5.58 -13.10 3.39
C GLY A 71 4.25 -12.80 2.70
N VAL A 72 3.64 -11.66 3.00
CA VAL A 72 2.40 -11.21 2.35
C VAL A 72 2.62 -10.94 0.86
N PHE A 73 3.73 -10.31 0.51
CA PHE A 73 4.09 -10.04 -0.88
C PHE A 73 4.27 -11.33 -1.71
N VAL A 74 4.72 -12.43 -1.11
CA VAL A 74 4.80 -13.69 -1.84
C VAL A 74 3.43 -14.37 -1.93
N ILE A 75 2.68 -14.42 -0.82
CA ILE A 75 1.48 -15.27 -0.70
C ILE A 75 0.23 -14.60 -1.29
N HIS A 76 0.15 -13.28 -1.37
CA HIS A 76 -1.06 -12.59 -1.83
C HIS A 76 -1.49 -12.98 -3.25
N THR A 77 -0.55 -13.23 -4.15
CA THR A 77 -0.85 -13.68 -5.53
C THR A 77 -1.47 -15.08 -5.55
N TYR A 78 -1.04 -15.96 -4.64
CA TYR A 78 -1.62 -17.30 -4.49
C TYR A 78 -3.02 -17.23 -3.89
N ILE A 79 -3.21 -16.39 -2.87
CA ILE A 79 -4.53 -16.16 -2.26
C ILE A 79 -5.49 -15.59 -3.30
N MET A 80 -5.07 -14.62 -4.11
CA MET A 80 -5.86 -14.10 -5.21
C MET A 80 -6.29 -15.21 -6.18
N LYS A 81 -5.37 -16.05 -6.66
CA LYS A 81 -5.72 -17.16 -7.57
C LYS A 81 -6.69 -18.17 -6.96
N VAL A 82 -6.51 -18.51 -5.69
CA VAL A 82 -7.44 -19.40 -4.97
C VAL A 82 -8.82 -18.77 -4.87
N TRP A 83 -8.88 -17.47 -4.55
CA TRP A 83 -10.14 -16.74 -4.48
C TRP A 83 -10.84 -16.65 -5.83
N GLU A 84 -10.08 -16.54 -6.92
CA GLU A 84 -10.62 -16.43 -8.29
C GLU A 84 -11.36 -17.69 -8.66
N LYS A 85 -10.75 -18.83 -8.30
CA LYS A 85 -11.31 -20.15 -8.49
C LYS A 85 -12.55 -20.39 -7.64
N LEU A 86 -12.61 -19.84 -6.42
CA LEU A 86 -13.73 -20.02 -5.51
C LEU A 86 -14.94 -19.15 -5.88
N VAL A 87 -14.70 -17.93 -6.35
CA VAL A 87 -15.75 -16.93 -6.59
C VAL A 87 -16.16 -16.86 -8.07
N GLY A 88 -15.35 -17.39 -8.99
CA GLY A 88 -15.69 -17.50 -10.42
C GLY A 88 -15.70 -16.18 -11.19
N PHE A 89 -15.25 -15.08 -10.57
CA PHE A 89 -15.12 -13.76 -11.19
C PHE A 89 -13.65 -13.46 -11.51
N SER A 90 -13.40 -12.96 -12.72
CA SER A 90 -12.09 -12.46 -13.15
C SER A 90 -11.74 -11.17 -12.39
N PHE A 91 -10.58 -11.15 -11.73
CA PHE A 91 -10.11 -10.01 -10.93
C PHE A 91 -9.45 -8.90 -11.75
N ALA A 92 -9.60 -8.91 -13.08
CA ALA A 92 -9.01 -7.90 -13.96
C ALA A 92 -9.48 -6.46 -13.65
N GLY A 93 -10.57 -6.30 -12.89
CA GLY A 93 -11.09 -5.01 -12.40
C GLY A 93 -11.25 -4.95 -10.88
N ALA A 94 -10.32 -5.52 -10.11
CA ALA A 94 -10.42 -5.56 -8.65
C ALA A 94 -10.61 -4.16 -8.02
N HIS A 95 -11.80 -3.92 -7.48
CA HIS A 95 -12.08 -2.72 -6.69
C HIS A 95 -11.15 -2.63 -5.47
N PHE A 96 -10.83 -1.41 -5.02
CA PHE A 96 -9.91 -1.13 -3.90
C PHE A 96 -10.21 -1.95 -2.62
N LEU A 97 -11.50 -2.22 -2.36
CA LEU A 97 -11.96 -3.05 -1.24
C LEU A 97 -11.47 -4.50 -1.33
N PHE A 98 -11.36 -5.05 -2.55
CA PHE A 98 -10.88 -6.40 -2.76
C PHE A 98 -9.37 -6.52 -2.47
N ALA A 99 -8.58 -5.51 -2.86
CA ALA A 99 -7.16 -5.45 -2.54
C ALA A 99 -6.90 -5.39 -1.02
N ILE A 100 -7.69 -4.60 -0.29
CA ILE A 100 -7.62 -4.55 1.18
C ILE A 100 -7.96 -5.92 1.79
N PHE A 101 -8.99 -6.57 1.26
CA PHE A 101 -9.44 -7.88 1.75
C PHE A 101 -8.40 -8.99 1.49
N THR A 102 -7.82 -9.07 0.30
CA THR A 102 -6.79 -10.08 -0.03
C THR A 102 -5.51 -9.86 0.77
N LEU A 103 -5.09 -8.61 0.95
CA LEU A 103 -3.97 -8.28 1.83
C LEU A 103 -4.25 -8.70 3.28
N SER A 104 -5.47 -8.46 3.79
CA SER A 104 -5.85 -8.84 5.15
C SER A 104 -5.77 -10.35 5.37
N ILE A 105 -6.29 -11.15 4.44
CA ILE A 105 -6.18 -12.62 4.51
C ILE A 105 -4.72 -13.05 4.43
N SER A 106 -3.93 -12.41 3.57
CA SER A 106 -2.50 -12.71 3.43
C SER A 106 -1.75 -12.48 4.74
N PHE A 107 -2.03 -11.40 5.46
CA PHE A 107 -1.44 -11.13 6.76
C PHE A 107 -1.77 -12.22 7.79
N ILE A 108 -3.02 -12.70 7.81
CA ILE A 108 -3.44 -13.78 8.71
C ILE A 108 -2.70 -15.07 8.38
N VAL A 109 -2.65 -15.46 7.10
CA VAL A 109 -1.99 -16.69 6.65
C VAL A 109 -0.49 -16.65 6.96
N VAL A 110 0.18 -15.54 6.68
CA VAL A 110 1.60 -15.35 6.99
C VAL A 110 1.84 -15.36 8.50
N GLY A 111 0.96 -14.73 9.29
CA GLY A 111 1.02 -14.77 10.75
C GLY A 111 0.93 -16.18 11.32
N ILE A 112 0.13 -17.06 10.69
CA ILE A 112 0.07 -18.48 11.04
C ILE A 112 1.34 -19.21 10.59
N LEU A 113 1.82 -18.97 9.37
CA LEU A 113 3.03 -19.61 8.82
C LEU A 113 4.30 -19.26 9.60
N LEU A 114 4.42 -18.04 10.13
CA LEU A 114 5.55 -17.63 10.96
C LEU A 114 5.66 -18.40 12.28
N LYS A 115 4.59 -19.07 12.74
CA LYS A 115 4.65 -19.99 13.89
C LYS A 115 5.41 -21.28 13.56
N ILE A 116 5.59 -21.61 12.28
CA ILE A 116 6.33 -22.79 11.83
C ILE A 116 7.82 -22.40 11.71
N PRO A 117 8.74 -23.11 12.40
CA PRO A 117 10.15 -22.69 12.51
C PRO A 117 10.89 -22.64 11.16
N TYR A 118 10.50 -23.50 10.21
CA TYR A 118 11.10 -23.54 8.87
C TYR A 118 10.76 -22.30 8.03
N PHE A 119 9.49 -21.89 8.04
CA PHE A 119 9.02 -20.72 7.29
C PHE A 119 9.50 -19.40 7.92
N ASN A 120 9.61 -19.34 9.24
CA ASN A 120 10.16 -18.17 9.95
C ASN A 120 11.59 -17.84 9.49
N ARG A 121 12.38 -18.83 9.05
CA ARG A 121 13.74 -18.61 8.53
C ARG A 121 13.75 -18.04 7.11
N ILE A 122 12.76 -18.38 6.29
CA ILE A 122 12.64 -17.91 4.90
C ILE A 122 12.08 -16.48 4.85
N VAL A 123 11.14 -16.16 5.74
CA VAL A 123 10.44 -14.87 5.77
C VAL A 123 11.24 -13.76 6.49
N LYS A 124 12.31 -14.12 7.22
CA LYS A 124 13.21 -13.17 7.91
C LYS A 124 14.44 -12.72 7.08
N LEU A 125 14.56 -13.18 5.83
CA LEU A 125 15.59 -12.72 4.90
C LEU A 125 15.28 -11.30 4.40
#